data_AF-A0A8T1S4Y0-F1
#
_entry.id   AF-A0A8T1S4Y0-F1
#
_cell.length_a   1.000
_cell.length_b   1.000
_cell.length_c   1.000
_cell.angle_alpha   90.00
_cell.angle_beta   90.00
_cell.angle_gamma   90.00
#
_symmetry.space_group_name_H-M   'P 1'
#
loop_
_entity.id
_entity.type
_entity.pdbx_description
1 polymer ?
#
loop_
_entity_poly.entity_id
_entity_poly.type
_entity_poly.pdbx_seq_one_letter_code
_entity_poly.pdbx_strand_id
1 'polypeptide(L)'
;MADSASTVSSAVTDNSSKPLNTTFQDTNGGQLGPYRAALFNVPNCASPPMLADVVNVKKVSDVLKQYLFRVGDDVTCLYDPNFPGACNPPLAEDTTYRFKYLLVDVVAGVVKDQTLWSDPMKTSKVKQSSTIDTWPGRRSGGMIVITSILSTLMFLLVVGFLASIFVFVM
;
A
#
# COMPACT_ATOMS: atom_id res chain seq x y z
N MET A 1 34.90 31.76 -13.34
CA MET A 1 34.93 31.16 -11.99
C MET A 1 33.49 31.05 -11.54
N ALA A 2 32.94 29.84 -11.58
CA ALA A 2 31.57 29.55 -11.15
C ALA A 2 31.67 28.66 -9.93
N ASP A 3 31.13 29.14 -8.80
CA ASP A 3 31.20 28.50 -7.51
C ASP A 3 30.60 27.09 -7.56
N SER A 4 31.45 26.12 -7.25
CA SER A 4 31.05 24.74 -7.03
C SER A 4 30.17 24.70 -5.79
N ALA A 5 28.89 24.39 -5.99
CA ALA A 5 27.99 24.02 -4.90
C ALA A 5 28.61 22.80 -4.20
N SER A 6 29.20 23.06 -3.03
CA SER A 6 29.75 22.08 -2.12
C SER A 6 28.72 20.99 -1.84
N THR A 7 28.88 19.84 -2.49
CA THR A 7 28.27 18.58 -2.11
C THR A 7 28.89 18.17 -0.78
N VAL A 8 28.31 18.66 0.32
CA VAL A 8 28.63 18.16 1.66
C VAL A 8 28.03 16.77 1.79
N SER A 9 28.75 15.79 1.23
CA SER A 9 28.52 14.36 1.37
C SER A 9 29.10 13.87 2.70
N SER A 10 28.76 14.53 3.81
CA SER A 10 29.08 13.99 5.13
C SER A 10 28.23 12.74 5.32
N ALA A 11 28.83 11.56 5.19
CA ALA A 11 28.16 10.29 5.43
C ALA A 11 27.61 10.31 6.86
N VAL A 12 26.31 10.52 6.98
CA VAL A 12 25.62 10.53 8.28
C VAL A 12 25.84 9.16 8.90
N THR A 13 26.42 9.11 10.09
CA THR A 13 26.64 7.87 10.84
C THR A 13 25.68 7.78 12.01
N ASP A 14 25.27 6.57 12.36
CA ASP A 14 24.52 6.34 13.59
C ASP A 14 25.42 6.41 14.84
N ASN A 15 24.83 6.28 16.03
CA ASN A 15 25.56 6.32 17.30
C ASN A 15 26.60 5.21 17.45
N SER A 16 26.59 4.19 16.58
CA SER A 16 27.59 3.12 16.48
C SER A 16 28.58 3.33 15.33
N SER A 17 28.66 4.54 14.79
CA SER A 17 29.51 4.94 13.67
C SER A 17 29.20 4.21 12.36
N LYS A 18 28.02 3.56 12.25
CA LYS A 18 27.62 2.85 11.04
C LYS A 18 27.03 3.86 10.05
N PRO A 19 27.46 3.86 8.78
CA PRO A 19 26.93 4.77 7.78
C PRO A 19 25.42 4.52 7.55
N LEU A 20 24.64 5.59 7.61
CA LEU A 20 23.19 5.62 7.35
C LEU A 20 22.84 5.88 5.89
N ASN A 21 23.85 5.93 5.02
CA ASN A 21 23.68 6.14 3.60
C ASN A 21 23.56 4.83 2.81
N THR A 22 23.44 3.68 3.48
CA THR A 22 23.26 2.38 2.82
C THR A 22 21.97 2.37 2.01
N THR A 23 22.08 1.96 0.74
CA THR A 23 20.95 1.92 -0.19
C THR A 23 20.25 0.56 -0.16
N PHE A 24 19.08 0.51 -0.80
CA PHE A 24 18.35 -0.75 -1.01
C PHE A 24 19.22 -1.77 -1.74
N GLN A 25 19.97 -1.34 -2.76
CA GLN A 25 20.85 -2.20 -3.56
C GLN A 25 22.04 -2.71 -2.73
N ASP A 26 22.71 -1.84 -1.98
CA ASP A 26 23.89 -2.20 -1.18
C ASP A 26 23.58 -3.27 -0.12
N THR A 27 22.34 -3.26 0.38
CA THR A 27 21.90 -4.17 1.45
C THR A 27 21.18 -5.41 0.94
N ASN A 28 21.11 -5.59 -0.39
CA ASN A 28 20.31 -6.63 -1.04
C ASN A 28 18.85 -6.63 -0.53
N GLY A 29 18.21 -5.46 -0.57
CA GLY A 29 16.84 -5.26 -0.10
C GLY A 29 16.64 -5.41 1.40
N GLY A 30 17.69 -5.12 2.19
CA GLY A 30 17.66 -5.18 3.65
C GLY A 30 18.14 -6.50 4.26
N GLN A 31 18.56 -7.48 3.44
CA GLN A 31 19.04 -8.78 3.93
C GLN A 31 20.39 -8.68 4.65
N LEU A 32 21.27 -7.81 4.18
CA LEU A 32 22.60 -7.59 4.76
C LEU A 32 22.60 -6.56 5.90
N GLY A 33 21.46 -5.90 6.12
CA GLY A 33 21.29 -4.89 7.16
C GLY A 33 20.30 -3.79 6.76
N PRO A 34 20.03 -2.82 7.63
CA PRO A 34 19.09 -1.76 7.36
C PRO A 34 19.58 -0.84 6.23
N TYR A 35 18.64 -0.34 5.44
CA TYR A 35 18.85 0.67 4.41
C TYR A 35 17.95 1.87 4.64
N ARG A 36 18.31 3.00 4.03
CA ARG A 36 17.46 4.19 4.02
C ARG A 36 16.34 4.01 3.01
N ALA A 37 15.11 3.86 3.50
CA ALA A 37 13.92 3.78 2.65
C ALA A 37 13.42 5.17 2.20
N ALA A 38 13.48 6.19 3.07
CA ALA A 38 13.00 7.52 2.73
C ALA A 38 13.75 8.63 3.46
N LEU A 39 13.55 9.85 2.96
CA LEU A 39 14.03 11.09 3.56
C LEU A 39 12.93 12.15 3.40
N PHE A 40 12.52 12.74 4.51
CA PHE A 40 11.50 13.79 4.53
C PHE A 40 11.84 14.81 5.61
N ASN A 41 11.35 16.04 5.42
CA ASN A 41 11.53 17.11 6.40
C ASN A 41 10.65 16.85 7.62
N VAL A 42 11.13 17.27 8.80
CA VAL A 42 10.35 17.20 10.03
C VAL A 42 9.10 18.08 9.88
N PRO A 43 7.88 17.50 9.97
CA PRO A 43 6.67 18.29 9.85
C PRO A 43 6.48 19.19 11.06
N ASN A 44 5.67 20.25 10.91
CA ASN A 44 5.37 21.12 12.03
C ASN A 44 4.38 20.44 13.00
N CYS A 45 4.92 19.84 14.06
CA CYS A 45 4.14 19.13 15.06
C CYS A 45 3.30 20.05 15.97
N ALA A 46 3.51 21.38 15.97
CA ALA A 46 2.79 22.30 16.84
C ALA A 46 1.35 22.56 16.36
N SER A 47 1.09 22.40 15.05
CA SER A 47 -0.21 22.64 14.44
C SER A 47 -0.50 21.58 13.36
N PRO A 48 -0.77 20.33 13.76
CA PRO A 48 -1.08 19.28 12.80
C PRO A 48 -2.41 19.61 12.08
N PRO A 49 -2.50 19.40 10.76
CA PRO A 49 -3.72 19.62 10.02
C PRO A 49 -4.78 18.62 10.46
N MET A 50 -5.96 19.10 10.84
CA MET A 50 -7.07 18.21 11.17
C MET A 50 -7.74 17.76 9.87
N LEU A 51 -8.00 16.44 9.74
CA LEU A 51 -8.78 15.92 8.60
C LEU A 51 -10.17 16.57 8.50
N ALA A 52 -10.72 17.03 9.63
CA ALA A 52 -11.97 17.78 9.69
C ALA A 52 -11.91 19.14 8.99
N ASP A 53 -10.72 19.76 8.89
CA ASP A 53 -10.54 21.05 8.23
C ASP A 53 -10.43 20.90 6.70
N VAL A 54 -10.33 19.67 6.20
CA VAL A 54 -10.21 19.38 4.78
C VAL A 54 -11.61 19.37 4.14
N VAL A 55 -12.17 20.56 3.94
CA VAL A 55 -13.45 20.79 3.24
C VAL A 55 -13.40 20.28 1.78
N ASN A 56 -12.21 20.20 1.20
CA ASN A 56 -11.99 19.74 -0.17
C ASN A 56 -11.28 18.38 -0.20
N VAL A 57 -12.03 17.33 -0.51
CA VAL A 57 -11.55 15.94 -0.62
C VAL A 57 -10.29 15.82 -1.50
N LYS A 58 -10.13 16.70 -2.51
CA LYS A 58 -8.96 16.70 -3.39
C LYS A 58 -7.66 17.10 -2.67
N LYS A 59 -7.73 17.87 -1.58
CA LYS A 59 -6.58 18.28 -0.77
C LYS A 59 -6.20 17.28 0.32
N VAL A 60 -7.04 16.26 0.59
CA VAL A 60 -6.78 15.26 1.64
C VAL A 60 -5.47 14.52 1.40
N SER A 61 -5.19 14.15 0.15
CA SER A 61 -3.95 13.45 -0.21
C SER A 61 -2.72 14.29 0.08
N ASP A 62 -2.75 15.58 -0.27
CA ASP A 62 -1.62 16.50 -0.05
C ASP A 62 -1.36 16.74 1.44
N VAL A 63 -2.42 16.83 2.24
CA VAL A 63 -2.34 16.95 3.70
C VAL A 63 -1.80 15.68 4.34
N LEU A 64 -2.31 14.50 3.93
CA LEU A 64 -1.84 13.22 4.45
C LEU A 64 -0.37 12.99 4.14
N LYS A 65 0.11 13.35 2.94
CA LYS A 65 1.53 13.20 2.56
C LYS A 65 2.50 13.95 3.46
N GLN A 66 2.06 14.97 4.21
CA GLN A 66 2.91 15.69 5.15
C GLN A 66 3.21 14.90 6.44
N TYR A 67 2.35 13.94 6.80
CA TYR A 67 2.44 13.21 8.08
C TYR A 67 2.42 11.69 7.93
N LEU A 68 1.94 11.19 6.80
CA LEU A 68 1.83 9.77 6.48
C LEU A 68 2.91 9.40 5.47
N PHE A 69 3.79 8.52 5.91
CA PHE A 69 4.75 7.87 5.04
C PHE A 69 4.31 6.43 4.77
N ARG A 70 4.22 6.07 3.49
CA ARG A 70 3.87 4.71 3.08
C ARG A 70 5.13 3.94 2.68
N VAL A 71 5.41 2.89 3.43
CA VAL A 71 6.53 1.98 3.13
C VAL A 71 6.12 1.06 1.97
N GLY A 72 7.01 0.92 1.00
CA GLY A 72 6.90 0.02 -0.16
C GLY A 72 5.97 0.49 -1.27
N ASP A 73 5.92 1.79 -1.56
CA ASP A 73 5.05 2.36 -2.60
C ASP A 73 5.80 2.79 -3.88
N ASP A 74 7.14 2.68 -3.90
CA ASP A 74 7.96 3.22 -4.99
C ASP A 74 8.44 2.11 -5.94
N VAL A 75 7.59 1.74 -6.89
CA VAL A 75 7.94 0.74 -7.92
C VAL A 75 9.01 1.24 -8.90
N THR A 76 9.11 2.55 -9.10
CA THR A 76 9.98 3.15 -10.12
C THR A 76 11.46 2.97 -9.80
N CYS A 77 11.84 2.96 -8.51
CA CYS A 77 13.24 2.85 -8.10
C CYS A 77 13.85 1.47 -8.37
N LEU A 78 13.04 0.45 -8.70
CA LEU A 78 13.52 -0.86 -9.13
C LEU A 78 13.97 -0.89 -10.59
N TYR A 79 13.47 0.02 -11.42
CA TYR A 79 13.69 0.00 -12.87
C TYR A 79 14.44 1.22 -13.39
N ASP A 80 14.38 2.35 -12.68
CA ASP A 80 15.09 3.57 -13.05
C ASP A 80 16.48 3.61 -12.39
N PRO A 81 17.59 3.50 -13.16
CA PRO A 81 18.93 3.58 -12.61
C PRO A 81 19.30 4.98 -12.09
N ASN A 82 18.55 6.02 -12.47
CA ASN A 82 18.79 7.40 -12.06
C ASN A 82 17.76 7.90 -11.05
N PHE A 83 17.08 7.00 -10.33
CA PHE A 83 16.00 7.37 -9.41
C PHE A 83 16.49 8.40 -8.37
N PRO A 84 15.87 9.59 -8.31
CA PRO A 84 16.29 10.62 -7.38
C PRO A 84 15.81 10.30 -5.96
N GLY A 85 16.70 9.79 -5.11
CA GLY A 85 16.45 9.66 -3.67
C GLY A 85 16.66 8.27 -3.11
N ALA A 86 16.01 8.00 -1.97
CA ALA A 86 16.03 6.70 -1.31
C ALA A 86 15.00 5.76 -1.93
N CYS A 87 15.38 4.52 -2.22
CA CYS A 87 14.48 3.54 -2.83
C CYS A 87 13.62 2.87 -1.75
N ASN A 88 12.30 2.96 -1.91
CA ASN A 88 11.29 2.36 -1.05
C ASN A 88 10.37 1.42 -1.87
N PRO A 89 10.95 0.34 -2.41
CA PRO A 89 10.25 -0.54 -3.33
C PRO A 89 9.23 -1.43 -2.58
N PRO A 90 8.26 -2.03 -3.29
CA PRO A 90 7.31 -2.95 -2.69
C PRO A 90 7.99 -4.00 -1.81
N LEU A 91 7.44 -4.18 -0.62
CA LEU A 91 7.96 -5.15 0.34
C LEU A 91 7.81 -6.57 -0.20
N ALA A 92 8.82 -7.41 0.05
CA ALA A 92 8.78 -8.81 -0.35
C ALA A 92 7.67 -9.55 0.40
N GLU A 93 7.09 -10.55 -0.26
CA GLU A 93 6.06 -11.40 0.33
C GLU A 93 6.61 -12.31 1.44
N ASP A 94 5.74 -12.73 2.37
CA ASP A 94 6.06 -13.61 3.51
C ASP A 94 7.28 -13.19 4.35
N THR A 95 7.62 -11.90 4.33
CA THR A 95 8.85 -11.36 4.91
C THR A 95 8.52 -10.49 6.12
N THR A 96 9.34 -10.58 7.15
CA THR A 96 9.19 -9.78 8.37
C THR A 96 10.08 -8.55 8.30
N TYR A 97 9.48 -7.38 8.45
CA TYR A 97 10.15 -6.08 8.43
C TYR A 97 10.06 -5.38 9.78
N ARG A 98 11.03 -4.50 10.02
CA ARG A 98 11.04 -3.54 11.14
C ARG A 98 11.52 -2.20 10.60
N PHE A 99 11.02 -1.13 11.18
CA PHE A 99 11.41 0.23 10.81
C PHE A 99 11.73 1.05 12.06
N LYS A 100 12.54 2.09 11.88
CA LYS A 100 12.78 3.12 12.88
C LYS A 100 12.98 4.44 12.17
N TYR A 101 12.77 5.53 12.89
CA TYR A 101 13.05 6.87 12.40
C TYR A 101 14.34 7.40 13.00
N LEU A 102 15.06 8.18 12.22
CA LEU A 102 16.26 8.89 12.66
C LEU A 102 16.06 10.37 12.38
N LEU A 103 16.29 11.19 13.40
CA LEU A 103 16.36 12.63 13.27
C LEU A 103 17.80 13.02 12.98
N VAL A 104 18.03 13.62 11.82
CA VAL A 104 19.36 13.97 11.34
C VAL A 104 19.45 15.49 11.17
N ASP A 105 20.52 16.07 11.69
CA ASP A 105 20.93 17.42 11.34
C ASP A 105 21.76 17.35 10.06
N VAL A 106 21.13 17.71 8.95
CA VAL A 106 21.73 17.58 7.61
C VAL A 106 22.90 18.54 7.43
N VAL A 107 22.92 19.67 8.14
CA VAL A 107 24.01 20.66 8.06
C VAL A 107 25.24 20.15 8.80
N ALA A 108 25.05 19.65 10.02
CA ALA A 108 26.13 19.09 10.82
C ALA A 108 26.51 17.65 10.43
N GLY A 109 25.66 16.96 9.65
CA GLY A 109 25.88 15.57 9.22
C GLY A 109 25.77 14.55 10.35
N VAL A 110 25.06 14.89 11.44
CA VAL A 110 24.98 14.06 12.66
C VAL A 110 23.55 13.64 12.97
N VAL A 111 23.39 12.42 13.49
CA VAL A 111 22.13 11.97 14.10
C VAL A 111 21.94 12.72 15.42
N LYS A 112 20.79 13.37 15.55
CA LYS A 112 20.38 14.05 16.79
C LYS A 112 19.58 13.13 17.69
N ASP A 113 18.72 12.30 17.11
CA ASP A 113 17.86 11.38 17.86
C ASP A 113 17.40 10.20 16.98
N GLN A 114 16.89 9.15 17.60
CA GLN A 114 16.31 7.99 16.90
C GLN A 114 15.19 7.34 17.72
N THR A 115 14.20 6.78 17.02
CA THR A 115 13.19 5.95 17.68
C THR A 115 13.72 4.55 17.96
N LEU A 116 13.04 3.84 18.86
CA LEU A 116 13.17 2.38 18.92
C LEU A 116 12.71 1.76 17.60
N TRP A 117 13.19 0.55 17.34
CA TRP A 117 12.65 -0.28 16.26
C TRP A 117 11.19 -0.60 16.53
N SER A 118 10.39 -0.55 15.47
CA SER A 118 9.01 -1.00 15.50
C SER A 118 8.91 -2.47 15.92
N ASP A 119 7.71 -2.86 16.30
CA ASP A 119 7.34 -4.27 16.36
C ASP A 119 7.51 -4.91 14.96
N PRO A 120 7.85 -6.20 14.92
CA PRO A 120 7.97 -6.94 13.67
C PRO A 120 6.63 -7.00 12.95
N MET A 121 6.63 -6.60 11.67
CA MET A 121 5.46 -6.68 10.81
C MET A 121 5.72 -7.68 9.69
N LYS A 122 4.83 -8.66 9.54
CA LYS A 122 4.96 -9.70 8.53
C LYS A 122 4.06 -9.40 7.33
N THR A 123 4.63 -9.42 6.13
CA THR A 123 3.86 -9.31 4.89
C THR A 123 3.12 -10.61 4.59
N SER A 124 1.95 -10.50 3.96
CA SER A 124 1.17 -11.67 3.56
C SER A 124 1.81 -12.39 2.38
N LYS A 125 1.61 -13.71 2.29
CA LYS A 125 1.85 -14.45 1.04
C LYS A 125 0.90 -13.96 -0.04
N VAL A 126 1.45 -13.57 -1.19
CA VAL A 126 0.63 -13.18 -2.33
C VAL A 126 0.16 -14.45 -3.01
N LYS A 127 -1.16 -14.63 -3.15
CA LYS A 127 -1.68 -15.70 -4.01
C LYS A 127 -1.44 -15.30 -5.45
N GLN A 128 -0.84 -16.19 -6.23
CA GLN A 128 -0.63 -15.95 -7.65
C GLN A 128 -1.99 -15.74 -8.32
N SER A 129 -2.12 -14.70 -9.15
CA SER A 129 -3.40 -14.34 -9.79
C SER A 129 -3.99 -15.51 -10.61
N SER A 130 -3.15 -16.33 -11.23
CA SER A 130 -3.54 -17.54 -11.97
C SER A 130 -4.17 -18.64 -11.10
N THR A 131 -3.95 -18.61 -9.78
CA THR A 131 -4.56 -19.53 -8.82
C THR A 131 -5.88 -19.01 -8.25
N ILE A 132 -6.24 -17.76 -8.57
CA ILE A 132 -7.54 -17.20 -8.22
C ILE A 132 -8.55 -17.81 -9.18
N ASP A 133 -9.38 -18.69 -8.64
CA ASP A 133 -10.54 -19.22 -9.34
C ASP A 133 -11.52 -18.07 -9.63
N THR A 134 -11.47 -17.56 -10.87
CA THR A 134 -12.38 -16.53 -11.37
C THR A 134 -13.70 -17.13 -11.88
N TRP A 135 -13.91 -18.45 -11.76
CA TRP A 135 -15.10 -19.10 -12.28
C TRP A 135 -16.36 -18.66 -11.53
N PRO A 136 -17.33 -18.02 -12.21
CA PRO A 136 -18.53 -17.50 -11.58
C PRO A 136 -19.47 -18.60 -11.05
N GLY A 137 -19.28 -19.86 -11.46
CA GLY A 137 -20.15 -20.99 -11.11
C GLY A 137 -20.05 -21.49 -9.67
N ARG A 138 -18.99 -21.13 -8.91
CA ARG A 138 -18.78 -21.68 -7.56
C ARG A 138 -19.73 -21.11 -6.49
N ARG A 139 -20.50 -20.05 -6.81
CA ARG A 139 -21.45 -19.40 -5.89
C ARG A 139 -22.93 -19.49 -6.30
N SER A 140 -23.30 -20.17 -7.39
CA SER A 140 -24.65 -20.00 -7.96
C SER A 140 -25.39 -21.28 -8.38
N GLY A 141 -25.12 -22.42 -7.72
CA GLY A 141 -26.01 -23.59 -7.86
C GLY A 141 -27.44 -23.27 -7.39
N GLY A 142 -27.56 -22.55 -6.27
CA GLY A 142 -28.86 -22.18 -5.69
C GLY A 142 -29.68 -21.25 -6.58
N MET A 143 -29.04 -20.32 -7.30
CA MET A 143 -29.77 -19.41 -8.20
C MET A 143 -30.39 -20.17 -9.38
N ILE A 144 -29.70 -21.17 -9.93
CA ILE A 144 -30.21 -22.02 -11.02
C ILE A 144 -31.41 -22.85 -10.54
N VAL A 145 -31.35 -23.38 -9.32
CA VAL A 145 -32.46 -24.14 -8.72
C VAL A 145 -33.66 -23.23 -8.46
N ILE A 146 -33.44 -22.01 -7.95
CA ILE A 146 -34.53 -21.06 -7.70
C ILE A 146 -35.18 -20.61 -9.01
N THR A 147 -34.40 -20.28 -10.04
CA THR A 147 -34.95 -19.85 -11.33
C THR A 147 -35.70 -20.98 -12.04
N SER A 148 -35.25 -22.24 -11.92
CA SER A 148 -35.96 -23.37 -12.50
C SER A 148 -37.30 -23.64 -11.81
N ILE A 149 -37.34 -23.62 -10.47
CA ILE A 149 -38.59 -23.78 -9.69
C ILE A 149 -39.56 -22.63 -9.97
N LEU A 150 -39.07 -21.38 -9.98
CA LEU A 150 -39.95 -20.23 -10.22
C LEU A 150 -40.53 -20.25 -11.63
N SER A 151 -39.75 -20.69 -12.63
CA SER A 151 -40.20 -20.84 -14.01
C SER A 151 -41.27 -21.93 -14.16
N THR A 152 -41.09 -23.10 -13.54
CA THR A 152 -42.08 -24.19 -13.61
C THR A 152 -43.38 -23.84 -12.89
N LEU A 153 -43.31 -23.19 -11.73
CA LEU A 153 -44.50 -22.72 -11.01
C LEU A 153 -45.26 -21.66 -11.80
N MET A 154 -44.57 -20.70 -12.43
CA MET A 154 -45.21 -19.71 -13.30
C MET A 154 -45.93 -20.37 -14.48
N PHE A 155 -45.31 -21.37 -15.13
CA PHE A 155 -45.94 -22.10 -16.22
C PHE A 155 -47.22 -22.82 -15.78
N LEU A 156 -47.17 -23.53 -14.66
CA LEU A 156 -48.34 -24.23 -14.11
C LEU A 156 -49.48 -23.27 -13.74
N LEU A 157 -49.15 -22.10 -13.18
CA LEU A 157 -50.14 -21.07 -12.87
C LEU A 157 -50.82 -20.53 -14.13
N VAL A 158 -50.07 -20.27 -15.21
CA VAL A 158 -50.62 -19.80 -16.47
C VAL A 158 -51.53 -20.86 -17.11
N VAL A 159 -51.10 -22.12 -17.15
CA VAL A 159 -51.92 -23.22 -17.69
C VAL A 159 -53.20 -23.40 -16.88
N GLY A 160 -53.12 -23.37 -15.55
CA GLY A 160 -54.29 -23.47 -14.68
C GLY A 160 -55.27 -22.31 -14.86
N PHE A 161 -54.76 -21.09 -15.05
CA PHE A 161 -55.58 -19.91 -15.32
C PHE A 161 -56.27 -19.98 -16.68
N LEU A 162 -55.59 -20.45 -17.72
CA LEU A 162 -56.21 -20.66 -19.04
C LEU A 162 -57.28 -21.76 -18.99
N ALA A 163 -57.03 -22.84 -18.27
CA ALA A 163 -58.01 -23.91 -18.07
C ALA A 163 -59.24 -23.42 -17.31
N SER A 164 -59.07 -22.59 -16.26
CA SER A 164 -60.22 -22.05 -15.52
C SER A 164 -61.06 -21.09 -16.35
N ILE A 165 -60.44 -20.24 -17.19
CA ILE A 165 -61.17 -19.41 -18.16
C ILE A 165 -61.92 -20.30 -19.14
N PHE A 166 -61.27 -21.32 -19.68
CA PHE A 166 -61.91 -22.22 -20.65
C PHE A 166 -63.12 -22.94 -20.05
N VAL A 167 -63.01 -23.44 -18.82
CA VAL A 167 -64.12 -24.08 -18.08
C VAL A 167 -65.21 -23.08 -17.70
N PHE A 168 -64.88 -21.81 -17.47
CA PHE A 168 -65.86 -20.78 -17.13
C PHE A 168 -66.62 -20.23 -18.35
N VAL A 169 -65.97 -20.20 -19.52
CA VAL A 169 -66.54 -19.70 -20.78
C VAL A 169 -67.40 -20.76 -21.49
N MET A 170 -67.19 -22.04 -21.17
CA MET A 170 -67.90 -23.19 -21.74
C MET A 170 -69.04 -23.65 -20.82
#